data_AF-A0A821Y678-F1
#
_entry.id   AF-A0A821Y678-F1
#
_cell.length_a   1.000
_cell.length_b   1.000
_cell.length_c   1.000
_cell.angle_alpha   90.00
_cell.angle_beta   90.00
_cell.angle_gamma   90.00
#
_symmetry.space_group_name_H-M   'P 1'
#
loop_
_entity.id
_entity.type
_entity.pdbx_description
1 polymer ?
#
loop_
_entity_poly.entity_id
_entity_poly.type
_entity_poly.pdbx_seq_one_letter_code
_entity_poly.pdbx_strand_id
1 'polypeptide(L)' 'LSEYQPEDIKVSVKDGELIVKAERKTETDTRKSRTSFFQSTSLPPQTDIDHLQSKYIDGKLVIEAPYL' A
#
# COMPACT_ATOMS: atom_id res chain seq x y z
N LEU A 1 -1.95 -3.92 -8.22
CA LEU A 1 -3.00 -3.65 -7.22
C LEU A 1 -4.35 -3.34 -7.87
N SER A 2 -4.53 -3.59 -9.18
CA SER A 2 -5.71 -3.22 -9.97
C SER A 2 -7.06 -3.76 -9.46
N GLU A 3 -7.07 -4.80 -8.62
CA GLU A 3 -8.29 -5.33 -7.99
C GLU A 3 -8.72 -4.57 -6.72
N TYR A 4 -7.92 -3.60 -6.26
CA TYR A 4 -8.14 -2.82 -5.04
C TYR A 4 -8.44 -1.35 -5.37
N GLN A 5 -9.32 -0.74 -4.57
CA GLN A 5 -9.51 0.70 -4.56
C GLN A 5 -8.43 1.38 -3.71
N PRO A 6 -8.15 2.69 -3.91
CA PRO A 6 -7.20 3.42 -3.08
C PRO A 6 -7.47 3.28 -1.57
N GLU A 7 -8.75 3.30 -1.20
CA GLU A 7 -9.25 3.17 0.17
C GLU A 7 -9.06 1.77 0.78
N ASP A 8 -8.90 0.73 -0.04
CA ASP A 8 -8.56 -0.61 0.42
C ASP A 8 -7.07 -0.74 0.81
N ILE A 9 -6.23 0.23 0.42
CA ILE A 9 -4.76 0.17 0.50
C ILE A 9 -4.25 1.01 1.68
N LYS A 10 -3.39 0.41 2.50
CA LYS A 10 -2.66 1.06 3.59
C LYS A 10 -1.16 0.98 3.36
N VAL A 11 -0.52 2.14 3.35
CA VAL A 11 0.93 2.30 3.34
C VAL A 11 1.37 2.71 4.74
N SER A 12 2.43 2.08 5.25
CA SER A 12 3.01 2.41 6.55
C SER A 12 4.50 2.14 6.53
N VAL A 13 5.26 2.93 7.28
CA VAL A 13 6.68 2.64 7.56
C VAL A 13 6.81 2.22 9.01
N LYS A 14 7.55 1.14 9.26
CA LYS A 14 7.86 0.66 10.61
C LYS A 14 9.25 0.05 10.64
N ASP A 15 10.07 0.44 11.62
CA ASP A 15 11.40 -0.13 11.83
C ASP A 15 12.30 -0.10 10.58
N GLY A 16 12.16 0.94 9.74
CA GLY A 16 12.91 1.06 8.47
C GLY A 16 12.34 0.24 7.30
N GLU A 17 11.20 -0.41 7.47
CA GLU A 17 10.51 -1.13 6.40
C GLU A 17 9.29 -0.36 5.91
N LEU A 18 9.17 -0.24 4.59
CA LEU A 18 7.96 0.18 3.91
C LEU A 18 7.03 -1.02 3.76
N ILE A 19 5.81 -0.91 4.29
CA ILE A 19 4.81 -1.97 4.32
C ILE A 19 3.56 -1.49 3.59
N VAL A 20 3.13 -2.26 2.60
CA VAL A 20 1.90 -2.07 1.82
C VAL A 20 0.95 -3.22 2.12
N LYS A 21 -0.25 -2.89 2.59
CA LYS A 21 -1.35 -3.84 2.83
C LYS A 21 -2.55 -3.42 2.01
N ALA A 22 -3.26 -4.37 1.41
CA ALA A 22 -4.59 -4.10 0.87
C ALA A 22 -5.57 -5.19 1.26
N GLU A 23 -6.80 -4.82 1.55
CA GLU A 23 -7.87 -5.77 1.84
C GLU A 23 -9.18 -5.33 1.21
N ARG A 24 -9.80 -6.21 0.42
CA ARG A 24 -11.11 -5.97 -0.16
C ARG A 24 -12.06 -7.10 0.20
N LYS A 25 -13.23 -6.75 0.71
CA LYS A 25 -14.35 -7.68 0.91
C LYS A 25 -15.45 -7.32 -0.06
N THR A 26 -15.95 -8.29 -0.79
CA THR A 26 -17.13 -8.13 -1.65
C THR A 26 -18.19 -9.11 -1.17
N GLU A 27 -19.37 -8.58 -0.89
CA GLU A 27 -20.52 -9.35 -0.48
C GLU A 27 -21.68 -9.02 -1.42
N THR A 28 -22.25 -10.07 -2.00
CA THR A 28 -23.43 -10.05 -2.86
C THR A 28 -24.40 -11.12 -2.32
N ASP A 29 -25.67 -11.07 -2.73
CA ASP A 29 -26.71 -11.97 -2.23
C ASP A 29 -26.36 -13.47 -2.35
N THR A 30 -25.51 -13.83 -3.31
CA THR A 30 -25.13 -15.22 -3.61
C THR A 30 -23.66 -15.53 -3.39
N ARG A 31 -22.80 -14.52 -3.14
CA ARG A 31 -21.36 -14.73 -3.05
C ARG A 31 -20.68 -13.75 -2.10
N LYS A 32 -19.81 -14.28 -1.26
CA LYS A 32 -18.82 -13.51 -0.48
C LYS A 32 -17.43 -13.80 -1.02
N SER A 33 -16.61 -12.77 -1.12
CA SER A 33 -15.21 -12.84 -1.51
C SER A 33 -14.38 -11.94 -0.61
N ARG A 34 -13.17 -12.38 -0.28
CA ARG A 34 -12.17 -11.58 0.42
C ARG A 34 -10.84 -11.76 -0.29
N THR A 35 -10.22 -10.67 -0.69
CA THR A 35 -8.87 -10.65 -1.26
C THR A 35 -7.97 -9.81 -0.40
N SER A 36 -6.71 -10.23 -0.28
CA SER A 36 -5.71 -9.54 0.55
C SER A 36 -4.36 -9.51 -0.15
N PHE A 37 -3.68 -8.39 0.02
CA PHE A 37 -2.35 -8.15 -0.51
C PHE A 37 -1.43 -7.69 0.63
N PHE A 38 -0.20 -8.18 0.62
CA PHE A 38 0.86 -7.76 1.52
C PHE A 38 2.17 -7.71 0.77
N GLN A 39 2.89 -6.60 0.87
CA GLN A 39 4.25 -6.46 0.39
C GLN A 39 5.03 -5.58 1.37
N SER A 40 6.27 -5.95 1.65
CA SER A 40 7.21 -5.12 2.40
C SER A 40 8.55 -5.02 1.70
N THR A 41 9.26 -3.94 1.94
CA THR A 41 10.63 -3.73 1.47
C THR A 41 11.38 -2.82 2.43
N SER A 42 12.68 -3.04 2.58
CA SER A 42 13.54 -2.19 3.39
C SER A 42 13.75 -0.84 2.72
N LEU A 43 13.59 0.25 3.46
CA LEU A 43 13.97 1.56 2.99
C LEU A 43 15.48 1.75 3.12
N PRO A 44 16.11 2.45 2.16
CA PRO A 44 17.49 2.88 2.30
C PRO A 44 17.71 3.69 3.59
N PRO A 45 18.92 3.64 4.18
CA PRO A 45 19.31 4.56 5.23
C PRO A 45 19.10 6.01 4.79
N GLN A 46 18.79 6.90 5.74
CA GLN A 46 18.57 8.32 5.46
C GLN A 46 17.38 8.62 4.54
N THR A 47 16.39 7.74 4.44
CA THR A 47 15.12 8.09 3.79
C THR A 47 14.34 9.06 4.69
N ASP A 48 13.86 10.17 4.13
CA ASP A 48 12.98 11.11 4.83
C ASP A 48 11.54 10.57 4.82
N ILE A 49 11.16 9.95 5.94
CA ILE A 49 9.85 9.33 6.12
C ILE A 49 8.76 10.39 6.27
N ASP A 50 9.08 11.56 6.82
CA ASP A 50 8.11 12.62 7.09
C ASP A 50 7.60 13.28 5.80
N HIS A 51 8.42 13.27 4.75
CA HIS A 51 8.07 13.73 3.41
C HIS A 51 7.75 12.60 2.42
N LEU A 52 7.53 11.37 2.91
CA LEU A 52 7.09 10.26 2.06
C LEU A 52 5.69 10.53 1.49
N GLN A 53 5.56 10.36 0.19
CA GLN A 53 4.30 10.52 -0.54
C GLN A 53 3.93 9.24 -1.25
N SER A 54 2.63 9.03 -1.44
CA SER A 54 2.13 7.91 -2.23
C SER A 54 1.01 8.35 -3.15
N LYS A 55 0.95 7.73 -4.32
CA LYS A 55 -0.06 8.00 -5.34
C LYS A 55 -0.51 6.70 -5.97
N TYR A 56 -1.82 6.57 -6.15
CA TYR A 56 -2.41 5.43 -6.83
C TYR A 56 -2.98 5.86 -8.18
N ILE A 57 -2.50 5.25 -9.27
CA ILE A 57 -2.93 5.56 -10.64
C ILE A 57 -3.09 4.24 -11.39
N ASP A 58 -4.28 4.01 -11.93
CA ASP A 58 -4.58 2.88 -12.83
C ASP A 58 -4.07 1.51 -12.34
N GLY A 59 -4.32 1.19 -11.08
CA GLY A 59 -3.94 -0.11 -10.50
C GLY A 59 -2.50 -0.20 -9.98
N LYS A 60 -1.73 0.90 -10.08
CA LYS A 60 -0.34 1.02 -9.66
C LYS A 60 -0.21 1.98 -8.49
N LEU A 61 0.41 1.51 -7.42
CA LEU A 61 0.81 2.34 -6.30
C LEU A 61 2.26 2.79 -6.52
N VAL A 62 2.47 4.10 -6.56
CA VAL A 62 3.77 4.76 -6.63
C VAL A 62 4.04 5.36 -5.26
N ILE A 63 5.22 5.08 -4.70
CA ILE A 63 5.65 5.60 -3.40
C ILE A 63 6.99 6.28 -3.62
N GLU A 64 7.08 7.55 -3.23
CA GLU A 64 8.24 8.40 -3.42
C GLU A 64 8.62 9.02 -2.07
N ALA A 65 9.92 9.07 -1.78
CA ALA A 65 10.43 9.70 -0.59
C ALA A 65 11.80 10.34 -0.92
N PRO A 66 12.08 11.55 -0.42
CA PRO A 66 13.41 12.14 -0.52
C PRO A 66 14.38 11.46 0.44
N TYR A 67 15.67 11.73 0.24
CA TYR A 67 16.70 11.46 1.25
C TYR A 67 16.83 12.67 2.18
N LEU A 68 17.22 12.41 3.43
CA LEU A 68 17.55 13.43 4.45
C LEU A 68 18.77 14.27 4.06
#